data_AF-A0A7U9SQ83-F1
#
_entry.id   AF-A0A7U9SQ83-F1
#
_cell.length_a   1.000
_cell.length_b   1.000
_cell.length_c   1.000
_cell.angle_alpha   90.00
_cell.angle_beta   90.00
_cell.angle_gamma   90.00
#
_symmetry.space_group_name_H-M   'P 1'
#
loop_
_entity.id
_entity.type
_entity.pdbx_description
1 polymer ?
#
loop_
_entity_poly.entity_id
_entity_poly.type
_entity_poly.pdbx_seq_one_letter_code
_entity_poly.pdbx_strand_id
1 'polypeptide(L)' 'MVQEMTEKELITVTIDRYTDLQQIKKANGGHENEMLDYLIKVTTAKLSSMGVNVEDITLK' A
#
# COMPACT_ATOMS: atom_id res chain seq x y z
N MET A 1 -24.71 -10.17 8.65
CA MET A 1 -24.75 -8.86 7.97
C MET A 1 -23.32 -8.47 7.69
N VAL A 2 -22.96 -8.18 6.43
CA VAL A 2 -21.64 -7.59 6.12
C VAL A 2 -21.76 -6.12 6.47
N GLN A 3 -20.96 -5.63 7.42
CA GLN A 3 -20.86 -4.19 7.66
C GLN A 3 -20.22 -3.55 6.43
N GLU A 4 -20.86 -2.53 5.87
CA GLU A 4 -20.22 -1.69 4.87
C GLU A 4 -19.04 -0.97 5.52
N MET A 5 -17.84 -1.18 4.96
CA MET A 5 -16.66 -0.41 5.34
C MET A 5 -16.84 1.04 4.93
N THR A 6 -16.52 1.95 5.82
CA THR A 6 -16.45 3.37 5.47
C THR A 6 -15.24 3.66 4.59
N GLU A 7 -15.30 4.73 3.81
CA GLU A 7 -14.18 5.19 2.98
C GLU A 7 -12.91 5.46 3.84
N LYS A 8 -13.08 6.02 5.04
CA LYS A 8 -11.97 6.24 5.96
C LYS A 8 -11.32 4.94 6.42
N GLU A 9 -12.11 3.93 6.77
CA GLU A 9 -11.57 2.61 7.13
C GLU A 9 -10.85 1.98 5.95
N LEU A 10 -11.39 2.10 4.73
CA LEU A 10 -10.76 1.61 3.50
C LEU A 10 -9.41 2.29 3.26
N ILE A 11 -9.32 3.60 3.44
CA ILE A 11 -8.07 4.35 3.33
C ILE A 11 -7.06 3.84 4.36
N THR A 12 -7.46 3.74 5.64
CA THR A 12 -6.59 3.27 6.72
C THR A 12 -6.02 1.89 6.43
N VAL A 13 -6.86 0.90 6.12
CA VAL A 13 -6.37 -0.47 5.85
C VAL A 13 -5.51 -0.55 4.58
N THR A 14 -5.73 0.34 3.61
CA THR A 14 -4.91 0.40 2.40
C THR A 14 -3.54 1.03 2.70
N ILE A 15 -3.46 2.03 3.59
CA ILE A 15 -2.20 2.61 4.07
C ILE A 15 -1.39 1.56 4.85
N ASP A 16 -2.04 0.81 5.74
CA ASP A 16 -1.39 -0.27 6.49
C ASP A 16 -0.81 -1.31 5.52
N ARG A 17 -1.61 -1.73 4.52
CA ARG A 17 -1.15 -2.67 3.50
C ARG A 17 0.03 -2.13 2.68
N TYR A 18 0.01 -0.86 2.31
CA TYR A 18 1.13 -0.23 1.60
C TYR A 18 2.40 -0.24 2.46
N THR A 19 2.28 0.12 3.73
CA THR A 19 3.39 0.15 4.70
C THR A 19 4.00 -1.24 4.88
N ASP A 20 3.18 -2.29 4.96
CA ASP A 20 3.66 -3.68 5.03
C ASP A 20 4.44 -4.08 3.77
N LEU A 21 3.92 -3.76 2.58
CA LEU A 21 4.58 -4.08 1.32
C LEU A 21 5.93 -3.37 1.20
N GLN A 22 6.02 -2.10 1.63
CA GLN A 22 7.27 -1.34 1.65
C GLN A 22 8.30 -1.99 2.60
N GLN A 23 7.87 -2.42 3.79
CA GLN A 23 8.73 -3.13 4.75
C GLN A 23 9.23 -4.47 4.18
N ILE A 24 8.35 -5.24 3.54
CA ILE A 24 8.72 -6.50 2.88
C ILE A 24 9.73 -6.23 1.76
N LYS A 25 9.55 -5.18 0.95
CA LYS A 25 10.49 -4.82 -0.12
C LYS A 25 11.87 -4.46 0.43
N LYS A 26 11.91 -3.72 1.54
CA LYS A 26 13.16 -3.41 2.24
C LYS A 26 13.82 -4.65 2.82
N ALA A 27 13.04 -5.53 3.45
CA ALA A 27 13.51 -6.80 4.01
C ALA A 27 14.00 -7.78 2.94
N ASN A 28 13.42 -7.74 1.73
CA ASN A 28 13.87 -8.50 0.57
C ASN A 28 15.26 -8.10 0.07
N GLY A 29 15.92 -7.08 0.64
CA GLY A 29 17.35 -6.86 0.45
C GLY A 29 17.79 -6.62 -1.00
N GLY A 30 16.89 -6.13 -1.86
CA GLY A 30 17.16 -5.91 -3.28
C GLY A 30 16.98 -7.15 -4.17
N HIS A 31 16.51 -8.27 -3.63
CA HIS A 31 16.09 -9.41 -4.45
C HIS A 31 14.91 -9.01 -5.36
N GLU A 32 15.01 -9.38 -6.63
CA GLU A 32 13.95 -9.16 -7.61
C GLU A 32 12.70 -9.95 -7.21
N ASN A 33 11.57 -9.24 -7.17
CA ASN A 33 10.28 -9.83 -6.86
C ASN A 33 9.20 -9.03 -7.58
N GLU A 34 8.96 -9.41 -8.84
CA GLU A 34 8.00 -8.74 -9.73
C GLU A 34 6.60 -8.64 -9.12
N MET A 35 6.17 -9.67 -8.39
CA MET A 35 4.86 -9.69 -7.76
C MET A 35 4.76 -8.66 -6.63
N LEU A 36 5.81 -8.52 -5.82
CA LEU A 36 5.87 -7.49 -4.78
C LEU A 36 5.85 -6.09 -5.39
N ASP A 37 6.62 -5.87 -6.46
CA ASP A 37 6.66 -4.59 -7.16
C ASP A 37 5.31 -4.24 -7.80
N TYR A 38 4.65 -5.23 -8.39
CA TYR A 38 3.29 -5.08 -8.90
C TYR A 38 2.29 -4.72 -7.80
N LEU A 39 2.33 -5.41 -6.65
CA LEU A 39 1.44 -5.12 -5.52
C LEU A 39 1.67 -3.71 -4.96
N ILE A 40 2.92 -3.26 -4.85
CA ILE A 40 3.26 -1.89 -4.44
C ILE A 40 2.70 -0.89 -5.45
N LYS A 41 2.88 -1.12 -6.76
CA LYS A 41 2.37 -0.26 -7.83
C LYS A 41 0.84 -0.13 -7.79
N VAL A 42 0.12 -1.24 -7.67
CA VAL A 42 -1.36 -1.24 -7.63
C VAL A 42 -1.87 -0.54 -6.36
N THR A 43 -1.24 -0.80 -5.22
CA THR A 43 -1.63 -0.18 -3.94
C THR A 43 -1.37 1.33 -3.97
N THR A 44 -0.24 1.76 -4.56
CA THR A 44 0.09 3.17 -4.80
C THR A 44 -0.98 3.87 -5.65
N ALA A 45 -1.38 3.25 -6.77
CA ALA A 45 -2.43 3.81 -7.63
C ALA A 45 -3.79 3.91 -6.91
N LYS A 46 -4.14 2.90 -6.10
CA LYS A 46 -5.37 2.91 -5.31
C LYS A 46 -5.37 4.02 -4.26
N LEU A 47 -4.29 4.16 -3.47
CA LEU A 47 -4.14 5.25 -2.49
C LEU A 47 -4.25 6.62 -3.16
N SER A 48 -3.58 6.80 -4.30
CA SER A 48 -3.65 8.04 -5.09
C SER A 48 -5.07 8.35 -5.55
N SER A 49 -5.83 7.33 -5.99
CA SER A 49 -7.23 7.51 -6.37
C SER A 49 -8.16 7.87 -5.22
N MET A 50 -7.78 7.56 -3.97
CA MET A 50 -8.48 7.94 -2.75
C MET A 50 -7.99 9.29 -2.18
N GLY A 51 -7.14 10.02 -2.92
CA GLY A 51 -6.62 11.34 -2.52
C GLY A 51 -5.49 11.28 -1.48
N VAL A 52 -4.89 10.11 -1.23
CA VAL A 52 -3.75 9.97 -0.33
C VAL A 52 -2.46 10.29 -1.07
N ASN A 53 -1.65 11.21 -0.52
CA ASN A 53 -0.30 11.46 -1.02
C ASN A 53 0.65 10.33 -0.60
N VAL A 54 1.01 9.47 -1.54
CA VAL A 54 1.83 8.28 -1.26
C VAL A 54 3.28 8.63 -0.97
N GLU A 55 3.80 9.74 -1.50
CA GLU A 55 5.19 10.16 -1.26
C GLU A 55 5.47 10.43 0.22
N ASP A 56 4.48 10.94 0.97
CA ASP A 56 4.60 11.24 2.40
C ASP A 56 4.73 10.00 3.28
N ILE A 57 4.26 8.84 2.77
CA ILE A 57 4.25 7.56 3.49
C ILE A 57 5.18 6.52 2.87
N THR A 58 5.94 6.89 1.83
CA THR A 58 6.89 6.00 1.17
C THR A 58 8.13 5.81 2.05
N LEU A 59 8.40 4.55 2.42
CA LEU A 59 9.64 4.17 3.13
C LEU A 59 10.87 4.39 2.24
N LYS A 60 11.83 5.18 2.73
CA LYS A 60 13.14 5.45 2.10
C LYS A 60 14.22 4.46 2.53
#